data_AF-A0A0C3P4E5-F1
#
_entry.id   AF-A0A0C3P4E5-F1
#
_cell.length_a   1.000
_cell.length_b   1.000
_cell.length_c   1.000
_cell.angle_alpha   90.00
_cell.angle_beta   90.00
_cell.angle_gamma   90.00
#
_symmetry.space_group_name_H-M   'P 1'
#
loop_
_entity.id
_entity.type
_entity.pdbx_description
1 polymer ?
#
loop_
_entity_poly.entity_id
_entity_poly.type
_entity_poly.pdbx_seq_one_letter_code
_entity_poly.pdbx_strand_id
1 'polypeptide(L)'
;IFTKLIFCLFGVYVWEIFQTSGFEWSLITRSRRFSWPLVLIFFLCRYCMLLALIGLIVALNDTSPINCAALYTFNSITGNLAILCASGSLMIRTAALWNKKRPILVALGVLAIAQWAILWRGMFVVETIFSPEAKGCVILKTNHVFMNISFFTTMGVDLVVLILTVVALGQKKIHSHLWKLLFQDGLVYFCITFLCNAVPAILNVLDLN
;
A
#
# COMPACT_ATOMS: atom_id res chain seq x y z
N ILE A 1 -20.32 12.30 6.57
CA ILE A 1 -20.07 12.00 5.13
C ILE A 1 -18.95 10.96 4.98
N PHE A 2 -17.80 11.17 5.63
CA PHE A 2 -16.65 10.25 5.64
C PHE A 2 -17.01 8.79 6.02
N THR A 3 -17.77 8.59 7.11
CA THR A 3 -18.20 7.24 7.54
C THR A 3 -19.00 6.52 6.47
N LYS A 4 -19.98 7.19 5.82
CA LYS A 4 -20.80 6.59 4.76
C LYS A 4 -19.96 6.21 3.54
N LEU A 5 -18.94 7.00 3.23
CA LEU A 5 -18.01 6.74 2.14
C LEU A 5 -17.15 5.49 2.44
N ILE A 6 -16.65 5.34 3.67
CA ILE A 6 -15.89 4.16 4.10
C ILE A 6 -16.73 2.88 4.01
N PHE A 7 -17.98 2.92 4.47
CA PHE A 7 -18.88 1.77 4.36
C PHE A 7 -19.16 1.39 2.89
N CYS A 8 -19.29 2.38 1.99
CA CYS A 8 -19.44 2.13 0.56
C CYS A 8 -18.18 1.47 -0.04
N LEU A 9 -16.99 2.01 0.26
CA LEU A 9 -15.71 1.46 -0.19
C LEU A 9 -15.50 0.04 0.33
N PHE A 10 -15.85 -0.24 1.59
CA PHE A 10 -15.79 -1.58 2.16
C PHE A 10 -16.70 -2.56 1.40
N GLY A 11 -17.95 -2.16 1.10
CA GLY A 11 -18.87 -2.97 0.32
C GLY A 11 -18.34 -3.29 -1.09
N VAL A 12 -17.77 -2.29 -1.76
CA VAL A 12 -17.13 -2.46 -3.08
C VAL A 12 -15.93 -3.40 -3.00
N TYR A 13 -15.11 -3.28 -1.95
CA TYR A 13 -13.93 -4.13 -1.77
C TYR A 13 -14.28 -5.58 -1.49
N VAL A 14 -15.29 -5.82 -0.65
CA VAL A 14 -15.83 -7.15 -0.38
C VAL A 14 -16.41 -7.76 -1.66
N TRP A 15 -17.17 -6.98 -2.43
CA TRP A 15 -17.68 -7.41 -3.73
C TRP A 15 -16.56 -7.83 -4.69
N GLU A 16 -15.49 -7.04 -4.76
CA GLU A 16 -14.32 -7.36 -5.58
C GLU A 16 -13.66 -8.68 -5.15
N ILE A 17 -13.53 -8.93 -3.85
CA ILE A 17 -12.99 -10.20 -3.31
C ILE A 17 -13.86 -11.38 -3.74
N PHE A 18 -15.18 -11.27 -3.59
CA PHE A 18 -16.09 -12.33 -4.02
C PHE A 18 -15.98 -12.61 -5.52
N GLN A 19 -15.91 -11.59 -6.37
CA GLN A 19 -15.76 -11.76 -7.81
C GLN A 19 -14.41 -12.38 -8.21
N THR A 20 -13.35 -12.07 -7.46
CA THR A 20 -11.99 -12.54 -7.77
C THR A 20 -11.67 -13.90 -7.12
N SER A 21 -12.52 -14.38 -6.21
CA SER A 21 -12.31 -15.62 -5.44
C SER A 21 -12.11 -16.87 -6.31
N GLY A 22 -12.78 -16.95 -7.47
CA GLY A 22 -12.59 -18.04 -8.43
C GLY A 22 -11.19 -18.07 -9.07
N PHE A 23 -10.60 -16.89 -9.30
CA PHE A 23 -9.23 -16.76 -9.78
C PHE A 23 -8.21 -17.13 -8.70
N GLU A 24 -8.45 -16.73 -7.46
CA GLU A 24 -7.61 -17.07 -6.30
C GLU A 24 -7.60 -18.56 -6.01
N TRP A 25 -8.78 -19.21 -6.08
CA TRP A 25 -8.90 -20.66 -5.95
C TRP A 25 -8.16 -21.41 -7.05
N SER A 26 -8.21 -20.89 -8.30
CA SER A 26 -7.42 -21.43 -9.42
C SER A 26 -5.91 -21.28 -9.21
N LEU A 27 -5.47 -20.21 -8.53
CA LEU A 27 -4.07 -19.95 -8.17
C LEU A 27 -3.58 -20.90 -7.07
N ILE A 28 -4.40 -21.13 -6.04
CA ILE A 28 -4.15 -22.12 -4.97
C ILE A 28 -4.09 -23.54 -5.55
N THR A 29 -4.97 -23.86 -6.51
CA THR A 29 -5.08 -25.19 -7.14
C THR A 29 -3.99 -25.45 -8.19
N ARG A 30 -2.94 -24.60 -8.24
CA ARG A 30 -1.69 -24.82 -9.01
C ARG A 30 -1.84 -24.94 -10.53
N SER A 31 -2.88 -24.34 -11.11
CA SER A 31 -3.14 -24.38 -12.56
C SER A 31 -2.18 -23.48 -13.39
N ARG A 32 -1.40 -22.58 -12.77
CA ARG A 32 -0.47 -21.64 -13.46
C ARG A 32 0.91 -21.57 -12.79
N ARG A 33 1.95 -21.15 -13.55
CA ARG A 33 3.36 -21.06 -13.07
C ARG A 33 3.47 -20.19 -11.81
N PHE A 34 3.86 -20.84 -10.72
CA PHE A 34 3.89 -20.28 -9.37
C PHE A 34 5.08 -19.30 -9.21
N SER A 35 4.82 -17.99 -9.27
CA SER A 35 5.81 -16.97 -8.90
C SER A 35 5.67 -16.64 -7.41
N TRP A 36 6.20 -17.54 -6.57
CA TRP A 36 6.10 -17.54 -5.10
C TRP A 36 6.08 -16.17 -4.39
N PRO A 37 7.02 -15.23 -4.65
CA PRO A 37 7.04 -13.96 -3.92
C PRO A 37 5.90 -13.00 -4.34
N LEU A 38 5.51 -12.98 -5.61
CA LEU A 38 4.46 -12.08 -6.11
C LEU A 38 3.07 -12.46 -5.61
N VAL A 39 2.80 -13.76 -5.53
CA VAL A 39 1.50 -14.28 -5.10
C VAL A 39 1.26 -13.99 -3.63
N LEU A 40 2.24 -14.28 -2.77
CA LEU A 40 2.13 -14.04 -1.33
C LEU A 40 1.94 -12.55 -1.02
N ILE A 41 2.73 -11.69 -1.65
CA ILE A 41 2.63 -10.23 -1.46
C ILE A 41 1.27 -9.70 -1.94
N PHE A 42 0.74 -10.24 -3.04
CA PHE A 42 -0.57 -9.85 -3.56
C PHE A 42 -1.71 -10.20 -2.58
N PHE A 43 -1.74 -11.45 -2.09
CA PHE A 43 -2.73 -11.86 -1.09
C PHE A 43 -2.58 -11.08 0.21
N LEU A 44 -1.34 -10.90 0.70
CA LEU A 44 -1.07 -10.17 1.93
C LEU A 44 -1.52 -8.71 1.85
N CYS A 45 -1.25 -8.02 0.74
CA CYS A 45 -1.73 -6.66 0.49
C CYS A 45 -3.27 -6.59 0.59
N ARG A 46 -3.95 -7.53 -0.07
CA ARG A 46 -5.41 -7.55 -0.15
C ARG A 46 -6.09 -7.76 1.20
N TYR A 47 -5.61 -8.76 1.94
CA TYR A 47 -6.15 -9.04 3.28
C TYR A 47 -5.78 -7.94 4.27
N CYS A 48 -4.59 -7.34 4.18
CA CYS A 48 -4.21 -6.22 5.03
C CYS A 48 -5.09 -4.98 4.79
N MET A 49 -5.41 -4.65 3.53
CA MET A 49 -6.34 -3.57 3.23
C MET A 49 -7.75 -3.85 3.78
N LEU A 50 -8.25 -5.08 3.64
CA LEU A 50 -9.56 -5.44 4.19
C LEU A 50 -9.57 -5.30 5.73
N LEU A 51 -8.53 -5.81 6.40
CA LEU A 51 -8.41 -5.71 7.86
C LEU A 51 -8.29 -4.25 8.33
N ALA A 52 -7.58 -3.41 7.58
CA ALA A 52 -7.50 -1.97 7.86
C ALA A 52 -8.87 -1.28 7.70
N LEU A 53 -9.64 -1.60 6.66
CA LEU A 53 -10.98 -1.05 6.46
C LEU A 53 -11.94 -1.49 7.58
N ILE A 54 -11.88 -2.75 8.01
CA ILE A 54 -12.67 -3.24 9.17
C ILE A 54 -12.27 -2.50 10.44
N GLY A 55 -10.96 -2.38 10.71
CA GLY A 55 -10.45 -1.64 11.88
C GLY A 55 -10.92 -0.19 11.91
N LEU A 56 -10.95 0.47 10.75
CA LEU A 56 -11.43 1.84 10.61
C LEU A 56 -12.94 1.96 10.84
N ILE A 57 -13.75 1.00 10.36
CA ILE A 57 -15.19 0.96 10.60
C ILE A 57 -15.48 0.79 12.09
N VAL A 58 -14.77 -0.13 12.76
CA VAL A 58 -14.90 -0.33 14.21
C VAL A 58 -14.52 0.95 14.95
N ALA A 59 -13.42 1.60 14.59
CA ALA A 59 -12.98 2.86 15.21
C ALA A 59 -14.00 4.00 15.09
N LEU A 60 -14.79 4.02 14.01
CA LEU A 60 -15.78 5.06 13.73
C LEU A 60 -17.17 4.78 14.31
N ASN A 61 -17.48 3.53 14.64
CA ASN A 61 -18.81 3.11 15.06
C ASN A 61 -18.91 2.83 16.56
N ASP A 62 -17.80 2.62 17.26
CA ASP A 62 -17.82 2.26 18.67
C ASP A 62 -17.94 3.49 19.60
N THR A 63 -18.96 3.47 20.47
CA THR A 63 -19.12 4.35 21.63
C THR A 63 -18.77 3.65 22.95
N SER A 64 -18.29 2.40 22.88
CA SER A 64 -17.99 1.52 24.01
C SER A 64 -16.52 1.65 24.46
N PRO A 65 -16.17 1.37 25.72
CA PRO A 65 -14.78 1.42 26.20
C PRO A 65 -13.97 0.23 25.67
N ILE A 66 -13.52 0.31 24.42
CA ILE A 66 -12.54 -0.61 23.82
C ILE A 66 -11.11 -0.12 24.07
N ASN A 67 -10.16 -1.05 24.04
CA ASN A 67 -8.73 -0.75 24.09
C ASN A 67 -8.28 -0.02 22.81
N CYS A 68 -8.42 1.31 22.79
CA CYS A 68 -7.96 2.19 21.71
C CYS A 68 -6.55 1.90 21.22
N ALA A 69 -5.63 1.62 22.16
CA ALA A 69 -4.25 1.28 21.85
C ALA A 69 -4.16 0.06 20.93
N ALA A 70 -4.91 -1.00 21.21
CA ALA A 70 -4.86 -2.22 20.41
C ALA A 70 -5.47 -2.02 19.02
N LEU A 71 -6.61 -1.33 18.91
CA LEU A 71 -7.29 -1.11 17.63
C LEU A 71 -6.46 -0.21 16.68
N TYR A 72 -5.91 0.88 17.20
CA TYR A 72 -5.10 1.81 16.39
C TYR A 72 -3.74 1.21 16.05
N THR A 73 -3.13 0.44 16.95
CA THR A 73 -1.90 -0.32 16.64
C THR A 73 -2.17 -1.35 15.56
N PHE A 74 -3.28 -2.09 15.66
CA PHE A 74 -3.70 -3.05 14.64
C PHE A 74 -3.89 -2.38 13.28
N ASN A 75 -4.62 -1.26 13.24
CA ASN A 75 -4.86 -0.51 12.00
C ASN A 75 -3.55 0.08 11.41
N SER A 76 -2.63 0.53 12.26
CA SER A 76 -1.31 1.01 11.82
C SER A 76 -0.48 -0.14 11.23
N ILE A 77 -0.48 -1.32 11.87
CA ILE A 77 0.21 -2.51 11.39
C ILE A 77 -0.34 -2.94 10.04
N THR A 78 -1.65 -3.11 9.91
CA THR A 78 -2.28 -3.58 8.67
C THR A 78 -2.19 -2.56 7.55
N GLY A 79 -2.34 -1.27 7.84
CA GLY A 79 -2.17 -0.18 6.88
C GLY A 79 -0.74 -0.09 6.33
N ASN A 80 0.27 -0.03 7.20
CA ASN A 80 1.67 0.03 6.78
C ASN A 80 2.11 -1.24 6.05
N LEU A 81 1.61 -2.42 6.46
CA LEU A 81 1.89 -3.68 5.78
C LEU A 81 1.25 -3.74 4.39
N ALA A 82 0.06 -3.19 4.20
CA ALA A 82 -0.55 -3.06 2.88
C ALA A 82 0.31 -2.19 1.95
N ILE A 83 0.82 -1.05 2.43
CA ILE A 83 1.72 -0.17 1.68
C ILE A 83 3.02 -0.90 1.33
N LEU A 84 3.63 -1.58 2.31
CA LEU A 84 4.84 -2.38 2.13
C LEU A 84 4.67 -3.41 1.00
N CYS A 85 3.53 -4.12 1.01
CA CYS A 85 3.23 -5.13 0.01
C CYS A 85 2.97 -4.53 -1.37
N ALA A 86 2.21 -3.43 -1.44
CA ALA A 86 1.93 -2.73 -2.68
C ALA A 86 3.23 -2.26 -3.37
N SER A 87 4.09 -1.54 -2.63
CA SER A 87 5.37 -1.06 -3.16
C SER A 87 6.33 -2.21 -3.47
N GLY A 88 6.44 -3.23 -2.60
CA GLY A 88 7.24 -4.43 -2.86
C GLY A 88 6.84 -5.17 -4.14
N SER A 89 5.54 -5.23 -4.45
CA SER A 89 5.04 -5.84 -5.69
C SER A 89 5.51 -5.10 -6.95
N LEU A 90 5.57 -3.77 -6.89
CA LEU A 90 6.09 -2.92 -7.95
C LEU A 90 7.58 -3.18 -8.14
N MET A 91 8.35 -3.16 -7.06
CA MET A 91 9.79 -3.39 -7.08
C MET A 91 10.16 -4.74 -7.68
N ILE A 92 9.45 -5.81 -7.33
CA ILE A 92 9.71 -7.15 -7.89
C ILE A 92 9.47 -7.17 -9.40
N ARG A 93 8.41 -6.52 -9.89
CA ARG A 93 8.13 -6.40 -11.33
C ARG A 93 9.26 -5.64 -12.05
N THR A 94 9.72 -4.54 -11.46
CA THR A 94 10.83 -3.75 -12.00
C THR A 94 12.14 -4.54 -11.99
N ALA A 95 12.44 -5.27 -10.91
CA ALA A 95 13.61 -6.14 -10.79
C ALA A 95 13.63 -7.22 -11.88
N ALA A 96 12.50 -7.88 -12.14
CA ALA A 96 12.38 -8.88 -13.20
C ALA A 96 12.63 -8.28 -14.60
N LEU A 97 12.24 -7.01 -14.80
CA LEU A 97 12.49 -6.31 -16.06
C LEU A 97 13.98 -5.96 -16.25
N TRP A 98 14.68 -5.62 -15.17
CA TRP A 98 16.10 -5.23 -15.18
C TRP A 98 17.09 -6.39 -14.97
N ASN A 99 16.65 -7.66 -14.98
CA ASN A 99 17.41 -8.88 -14.64
C ASN A 99 18.80 -9.06 -15.33
N LYS A 100 19.17 -8.23 -16.32
CA LYS A 100 20.51 -8.20 -16.92
C LYS A 100 21.50 -7.18 -16.30
N LYS A 101 21.05 -6.16 -15.55
CA LYS A 101 21.91 -5.10 -15.00
C LYS A 101 21.94 -5.13 -13.47
N ARG A 102 22.91 -5.87 -12.92
CA ARG A 102 23.17 -6.00 -11.47
C ARG A 102 23.20 -4.67 -10.68
N PRO A 103 23.80 -3.56 -11.13
CA PRO A 103 23.86 -2.34 -10.30
C PRO A 103 22.47 -1.75 -10.02
N ILE A 104 21.54 -1.83 -10.99
CA ILE A 104 20.18 -1.31 -10.83
C ILE A 104 19.39 -2.20 -9.87
N LEU A 105 19.60 -3.52 -9.92
CA LEU A 105 19.00 -4.44 -8.98
C LEU A 105 19.46 -4.19 -7.53
N VAL A 106 20.75 -3.93 -7.33
CA VAL A 106 21.30 -3.59 -6.01
C VAL A 106 20.73 -2.27 -5.51
N ALA A 107 20.68 -1.22 -6.35
CA ALA A 107 20.08 0.06 -5.99
C ALA A 107 18.60 -0.09 -5.60
N LEU A 108 17.84 -0.88 -6.36
CA LEU A 108 16.44 -1.17 -6.06
C LEU A 108 16.30 -1.92 -4.73
N GLY A 109 17.15 -2.91 -4.46
CA GLY A 109 17.16 -3.64 -3.19
C GLY A 109 17.47 -2.75 -1.98
N VAL A 110 18.40 -1.81 -2.11
CA VAL A 110 18.74 -0.84 -1.04
C VAL A 110 17.55 0.08 -0.76
N LEU A 111 16.89 0.60 -1.80
CA LEU A 111 15.68 1.41 -1.64
C LEU A 111 14.55 0.62 -0.96
N ALA A 112 14.40 -0.66 -1.27
CA ALA A 112 13.38 -1.53 -0.68
C ALA A 112 13.60 -1.65 0.83
N ILE A 113 14.83 -1.99 1.23
CA ILE A 113 15.18 -2.19 2.63
C ILE A 113 15.03 -0.87 3.41
N ALA A 114 15.44 0.26 2.82
CA ALA A 114 15.28 1.56 3.46
C ALA A 114 13.81 1.90 3.71
N GLN A 115 12.95 1.71 2.70
CA GLN A 115 11.51 1.92 2.83
C GLN A 115 10.88 0.97 3.85
N TRP A 116 11.28 -0.30 3.84
CA TRP A 116 10.77 -1.31 4.76
C TRP A 116 11.13 -0.98 6.20
N ALA A 117 12.36 -0.52 6.46
CA ALA A 117 12.79 -0.11 7.79
C ALA A 117 11.98 1.09 8.32
N ILE A 118 11.68 2.07 7.46
CA ILE A 118 10.88 3.25 7.83
C ILE A 118 9.43 2.85 8.15
N LEU A 119 8.80 2.06 7.28
CA LEU A 119 7.43 1.60 7.48
C LEU A 119 7.32 0.67 8.71
N TRP A 120 8.28 -0.22 8.91
CA TRP A 120 8.35 -1.09 10.10
C TRP A 120 8.43 -0.27 11.38
N ARG A 121 9.25 0.78 11.39
CA ARG A 121 9.29 1.71 12.53
C ARG A 121 7.95 2.43 12.72
N GLY A 122 7.28 2.81 11.64
CA GLY A 122 5.93 3.40 11.68
C GLY A 122 4.84 2.51 12.28
N MET A 123 4.98 1.18 12.16
CA MET A 123 4.03 0.23 12.76
C MET A 123 4.02 0.27 14.29
N PHE A 124 5.15 0.60 14.93
CA PHE A 124 5.33 0.54 16.40
C PHE A 124 5.43 1.91 17.09
N VAL A 125 5.39 3.02 16.33
CA VAL A 125 5.54 4.39 16.86
C VAL A 125 4.23 4.98 17.40
N VAL A 126 3.09 4.33 17.19
CA VAL A 126 1.78 4.88 17.56
C VAL A 126 1.47 4.64 19.04
N GLU A 127 1.53 5.68 19.85
CA GLU A 127 1.02 5.71 21.24
C GLU A 127 -0.37 6.38 21.27
N THR A 128 -1.41 5.66 21.68
CA THR A 128 -2.78 6.22 21.85
C THR A 128 -3.32 5.98 23.25
N ILE A 129 -4.14 6.91 23.73
CA ILE A 129 -4.97 6.75 24.95
C ILE A 129 -6.44 6.91 24.60
N PHE A 130 -7.29 6.27 25.39
CA PHE A 130 -8.73 6.52 25.38
C PHE A 130 -9.00 7.80 26.19
N SER A 131 -9.57 8.87 25.58
CA SER A 131 -10.06 10.01 26.38
C SER A 131 -11.56 9.89 26.61
N PRO A 132 -12.03 9.98 27.87
CA PRO A 132 -13.44 9.99 28.18
C PRO A 132 -14.15 11.29 27.75
N GLU A 133 -13.44 12.42 27.58
CA GLU A 133 -14.05 13.69 27.15
C GLU A 133 -14.45 13.69 25.67
N ALA A 134 -13.67 13.08 24.79
CA ALA A 134 -13.96 13.01 23.35
C ALA A 134 -14.94 11.89 22.97
N LYS A 135 -15.39 11.08 23.94
CA LYS A 135 -16.13 9.82 23.70
C LYS A 135 -15.47 8.97 22.59
N GLY A 136 -14.13 8.93 22.60
CA GLY A 136 -13.36 8.34 21.51
C GLY A 136 -11.85 8.31 21.79
N CYS A 137 -11.14 7.54 20.97
CA CYS A 137 -9.69 7.41 21.04
C CYS A 137 -9.00 8.66 20.49
N VAL A 138 -8.05 9.21 21.25
CA VAL A 138 -7.28 10.39 20.81
C VAL A 138 -5.80 10.04 20.76
N ILE A 139 -5.14 10.48 19.70
CA ILE A 139 -3.72 10.23 19.48
C ILE A 139 -2.95 11.29 20.27
N LEU A 140 -2.28 10.90 21.36
CA LEU A 140 -1.56 11.83 22.27
C LEU A 140 -0.32 12.45 21.64
N LYS A 141 0.41 11.66 20.86
CA LYS A 141 1.66 12.06 20.22
C LYS A 141 1.77 11.38 18.87
N THR A 142 1.29 12.06 17.84
CA THR A 142 1.76 11.81 16.48
C THR A 142 2.87 12.80 16.22
N ASN A 143 4.10 12.33 16.04
CA ASN A 143 5.13 13.18 15.47
C ASN A 143 4.75 13.39 14.00
N HIS A 144 4.02 14.48 13.72
CA HIS A 144 3.60 14.87 12.37
C HIS A 144 4.79 14.86 11.40
N VAL A 145 5.98 15.23 11.89
CA VAL A 145 7.26 15.14 11.18
C VAL A 145 7.59 13.71 10.73
N PHE A 146 7.42 12.70 11.59
CA PHE A 146 7.71 11.32 11.25
C PHE A 146 6.73 10.75 10.21
N MET A 147 5.43 11.03 10.37
CA MET A 147 4.44 10.67 9.36
C MET A 147 4.77 11.30 8.02
N ASN A 148 5.06 12.60 8.00
CA ASN A 148 5.36 13.32 6.77
C ASN A 148 6.61 12.76 6.09
N ILE A 149 7.70 12.53 6.84
CA ILE A 149 8.92 11.91 6.32
C ILE A 149 8.65 10.52 5.75
N SER A 150 7.85 9.70 6.44
CA SER A 150 7.49 8.35 5.98
C SER A 150 6.69 8.38 4.68
N PHE A 151 5.70 9.29 4.58
CA PHE A 151 4.91 9.51 3.37
C PHE A 151 5.80 9.97 2.22
N PHE A 152 6.60 11.02 2.41
CA PHE A 152 7.49 11.54 1.36
C PHE A 152 8.51 10.52 0.88
N THR A 153 9.09 9.76 1.81
CA THR A 153 10.07 8.73 1.45
C THR A 153 9.39 7.63 0.63
N THR A 154 8.19 7.19 1.04
CA THR A 154 7.42 6.18 0.30
C THR A 154 7.07 6.66 -1.11
N MET A 155 6.56 7.89 -1.24
CA MET A 155 6.23 8.50 -2.53
C MET A 155 7.47 8.63 -3.44
N GLY A 156 8.61 9.04 -2.86
CA GLY A 156 9.87 9.18 -3.58
C GLY A 156 10.37 7.85 -4.13
N VAL A 157 10.32 6.78 -3.31
CA VAL A 157 10.71 5.44 -3.75
C VAL A 157 9.77 4.94 -4.84
N ASP A 158 8.46 5.07 -4.67
CA ASP A 158 7.48 4.64 -5.68
C ASP A 158 7.68 5.38 -7.02
N LEU A 159 7.98 6.69 -6.98
CA LEU A 159 8.30 7.49 -8.17
C LEU A 159 9.57 7.00 -8.86
N VAL A 160 10.65 6.75 -8.10
CA VAL A 160 11.91 6.24 -8.65
C VAL A 160 11.69 4.87 -9.31
N VAL A 161 10.95 3.98 -8.66
CA VAL A 161 10.64 2.65 -9.20
C VAL A 161 9.76 2.77 -10.45
N LEU A 162 8.81 3.69 -10.48
CA LEU A 162 7.97 3.96 -11.65
C LEU A 162 8.80 4.45 -12.83
N ILE A 163 9.70 5.42 -12.62
CA ILE A 163 10.62 5.93 -13.65
C ILE A 163 11.51 4.80 -14.18
N LEU A 164 12.12 4.00 -13.30
CA LEU A 164 12.94 2.87 -13.69
C LEU A 164 12.16 1.83 -14.50
N THR A 165 10.88 1.62 -14.17
CA THR A 165 10.00 0.71 -14.90
C THR A 165 9.72 1.24 -16.31
N VAL A 166 9.37 2.51 -16.44
CA VAL A 166 9.14 3.17 -17.74
C VAL A 166 10.40 3.12 -18.61
N VAL A 167 11.57 3.44 -18.04
CA VAL A 167 12.85 3.44 -18.77
C VAL A 167 13.20 2.05 -19.27
N ALA A 168 13.12 1.01 -18.44
CA ALA A 168 13.42 -0.35 -18.89
C ALA A 168 12.44 -0.84 -19.96
N LEU A 169 11.18 -0.42 -19.87
CA LEU A 169 10.16 -0.81 -20.83
C LEU A 169 10.31 -0.06 -22.17
N GLY A 170 10.81 1.17 -22.15
CA GLY A 170 11.18 1.93 -23.36
C GLY A 170 12.46 1.41 -24.03
N GLN A 171 13.43 0.93 -23.24
CA GLN A 171 14.67 0.36 -23.78
C GLN A 171 14.45 -1.01 -24.43
N LYS A 172 13.54 -1.81 -23.88
CA LYS A 172 13.16 -3.10 -24.46
C LYS A 172 12.05 -2.87 -25.49
N LYS A 173 12.41 -2.75 -26.77
CA LYS A 173 11.49 -2.84 -27.93
C LYS A 173 10.82 -4.23 -28.01
N ILE A 174 10.05 -4.60 -26.99
CA ILE A 174 9.35 -5.89 -26.91
C ILE A 174 8.09 -5.79 -27.78
N HIS A 175 7.89 -6.80 -28.61
CA HIS A 175 6.73 -7.06 -29.46
C HIS A 175 5.42 -6.45 -28.93
N SER A 176 4.69 -5.76 -29.81
CA SER A 176 3.58 -4.83 -29.52
C SER A 176 2.48 -5.37 -28.59
N HIS A 177 2.29 -6.68 -28.50
CA HIS A 177 1.20 -7.27 -27.72
C HIS A 177 1.46 -7.27 -26.20
N LEU A 178 2.66 -7.67 -25.77
CA LEU A 178 3.04 -7.69 -24.35
C LEU A 178 3.28 -6.26 -23.83
N TRP A 179 3.77 -5.39 -24.70
CA TRP A 179 3.95 -3.97 -24.42
C TRP A 179 2.60 -3.28 -24.23
N LYS A 180 1.62 -3.49 -25.13
CA LYS A 180 0.30 -2.88 -25.03
C LYS A 180 -0.47 -3.35 -23.79
N LEU A 181 -0.45 -4.64 -23.47
CA LEU A 181 -1.14 -5.18 -22.30
C LEU A 181 -0.53 -4.68 -20.97
N LEU A 182 0.80 -4.60 -20.88
CA LEU A 182 1.49 -4.15 -19.66
C LEU A 182 1.49 -2.63 -19.49
N PHE A 183 1.54 -1.87 -20.60
CA PHE A 183 1.58 -0.40 -20.61
C PHE A 183 0.18 0.21 -20.48
N GLN A 184 -0.83 -0.37 -21.12
CA GLN A 184 -2.18 0.22 -21.12
C GLN A 184 -2.91 -0.03 -19.80
N ASP A 185 -2.85 -1.24 -19.25
CA ASP A 185 -3.58 -1.58 -18.02
C ASP A 185 -2.73 -1.36 -16.76
N GLY A 186 -1.42 -1.65 -16.83
CA GLY A 186 -0.52 -1.51 -15.69
C GLY A 186 -0.09 -0.07 -15.42
N LEU A 187 0.52 0.60 -16.41
CA LEU A 187 1.15 1.91 -16.21
C LEU A 187 0.12 3.02 -15.93
N VAL A 188 -1.02 3.00 -16.63
CA VAL A 188 -2.11 3.97 -16.39
C VAL A 188 -2.61 3.85 -14.96
N TYR A 189 -2.85 2.63 -14.48
CA TYR A 189 -3.25 2.39 -13.10
C TYR A 189 -2.21 2.86 -12.09
N PHE A 190 -0.91 2.65 -12.36
CA PHE A 190 0.17 3.14 -11.51
C PHE A 190 0.26 4.67 -11.49
N CYS A 191 0.16 5.35 -12.64
CA CYS A 191 0.17 6.81 -12.70
C CYS A 191 -1.02 7.42 -11.96
N ILE A 192 -2.22 6.84 -12.13
CA ILE A 192 -3.42 7.28 -11.42
C ILE A 192 -3.23 7.10 -9.91
N THR A 193 -2.74 5.94 -9.47
CA THR A 193 -2.49 5.65 -8.05
C THR A 193 -1.45 6.63 -7.47
N PHE A 194 -0.39 6.93 -8.21
CA PHE A 194 0.62 7.91 -7.80
C PHE A 194 0.02 9.32 -7.66
N LEU A 195 -0.75 9.79 -8.64
CA LEU A 195 -1.43 11.09 -8.59
C LEU A 195 -2.40 11.17 -7.41
N CYS A 196 -3.22 10.13 -7.19
CA CYS A 196 -4.15 10.06 -6.07
C CYS A 196 -3.45 10.10 -4.71
N ASN A 197 -2.25 9.51 -4.58
CA ASN A 197 -1.46 9.58 -3.35
C ASN A 197 -0.67 10.90 -3.22
N ALA A 198 -0.31 11.53 -4.35
CA ALA A 198 0.47 12.78 -4.36
C ALA A 198 -0.37 13.99 -3.95
N VAL A 199 -1.64 14.03 -4.35
CA VAL A 199 -2.58 15.09 -3.98
C VAL A 199 -2.67 15.30 -2.45
N PRO A 200 -2.98 14.28 -1.62
CA PRO A 200 -3.05 14.46 -0.17
C PRO A 200 -1.69 14.80 0.45
N ALA A 201 -0.57 14.32 -0.11
CA ALA A 201 0.76 14.66 0.39
C ALA A 201 1.14 16.13 0.13
N ILE A 202 0.82 16.65 -1.05
CA ILE A 202 1.03 18.07 -1.39
C ILE A 202 0.12 18.96 -0.52
N LEU A 203 -1.13 18.57 -0.33
CA LEU A 203 -2.06 19.27 0.56
C LEU A 203 -1.58 19.28 2.02
N ASN A 204 -0.96 18.18 2.49
CA ASN A 204 -0.38 18.10 3.83
C ASN A 204 0.83 19.03 4.00
N VAL A 205 1.68 19.19 2.98
CA VAL A 205 2.81 20.13 3.00
C VAL A 205 2.40 21.58 2.86
N LEU A 206 1.32 21.85 2.14
CA LEU A 206 0.82 23.22 2.00
C LEU A 206 0.14 23.75 3.27
N ASP A 207 0.09 22.95 4.35
CA ASP A 207 -0.44 23.33 5.67
C ASP A 207 -1.86 23.92 5.60
N LEU A 208 -2.68 23.42 4.66
CA LEU A 208 -4.13 23.66 4.69
C LEU A 208 -4.75 22.65 5.65
N ASN A 209 -4.63 22.95 6.94
CA ASN A 209 -5.39 22.30 8.03
C ASN A 209 -6.90 22.50 7.87
#